data_AF-A0A9W8DUI4-F1
#
_entry.id   AF-A0A9W8DUI4-F1
#
_cell.length_a   1.000
_cell.length_b   1.000
_cell.length_c   1.000
_cell.angle_alpha   90.00
_cell.angle_beta   90.00
_cell.angle_gamma   90.00
#
_symmetry.space_group_name_H-M   'P 1'
#
loop_
_entity.id
_entity.type
_entity.pdbx_description
1 polymer ?
#
loop_
_entity_poly.entity_id
_entity_poly.type
_entity_poly.pdbx_seq_one_letter_code
_entity_poly.pdbx_strand_id
1 'polypeptide(L)'
;MHCYCSICRKLQGGSGSNINIMAVAESLHIIQGEQSIKNYVALPETRGPAKLDHDVDGSDDNGNDDETTKAKEGSQSQRSAKQRMVVTRKAGYDRKFCVTCGSYLWGFDSDYAANIYPFASAIDTDLPVPEVTYHIKLNSTTQWADPRNPVYRRTNKATQCFFDDYPDSAIVDWHKKHGHYVD
;
A
#
# COMPACT_ATOMS: atom_id res chain seq x y z
N MET A 1 -5.56 10.28 3.95
CA MET A 1 -5.86 9.40 2.79
C MET A 1 -5.33 8.00 3.07
N HIS A 2 -6.14 6.95 2.86
CA HIS A 2 -5.75 5.54 3.02
C HIS A 2 -5.31 4.94 1.68
N CYS A 3 -4.06 4.48 1.60
CA CYS A 3 -3.50 3.86 0.41
C CYS A 3 -3.25 2.37 0.60
N TYR A 4 -3.76 1.56 -0.34
CA TYR A 4 -3.73 0.10 -0.25
C TYR A 4 -2.65 -0.55 -1.13
N CYS A 5 -1.95 0.24 -1.96
CA CYS A 5 -0.93 -0.23 -2.90
C CYS A 5 0.12 -1.14 -2.25
N SER A 6 0.74 -2.04 -3.00
CA SER A 6 1.76 -2.94 -2.42
C SER A 6 3.06 -2.22 -2.06
N ILE A 7 3.23 -0.98 -2.53
CA ILE A 7 4.40 -0.14 -2.30
C ILE A 7 4.36 0.47 -0.88
N CYS A 8 3.25 1.07 -0.45
CA CYS A 8 3.20 1.75 0.84
C CYS A 8 3.32 0.79 2.04
N ARG A 9 4.07 1.19 3.07
CA ARG A 9 4.25 0.40 4.29
C ARG A 9 2.96 0.40 5.11
N LYS A 10 2.59 -0.74 5.67
CA LYS A 10 1.39 -0.93 6.48
C LYS A 10 1.81 -1.32 7.90
N LEU A 11 1.09 -0.82 8.92
CA LEU A 11 1.29 -1.25 10.30
C LEU A 11 0.75 -2.66 10.53
N GLN A 12 1.39 -3.39 11.42
CA GLN A 12 1.07 -4.78 11.75
C GLN A 12 -0.36 -4.90 12.28
N GLY A 13 -1.23 -5.62 11.54
CA GLY A 13 -2.60 -5.89 11.96
C GLY A 13 -3.57 -4.70 11.93
N GLY A 14 -3.15 -3.56 11.38
CA GLY A 14 -4.03 -2.39 11.19
C GLY A 14 -5.03 -2.59 10.05
N SER A 15 -5.53 -1.48 9.50
CA SER A 15 -6.52 -1.45 8.41
C SER A 15 -6.06 -2.03 7.06
N GLY A 16 -4.87 -2.64 6.99
CA GLY A 16 -4.23 -3.09 5.75
C GLY A 16 -3.92 -1.95 4.76
N SER A 17 -3.94 -0.70 5.22
CA SER A 17 -3.59 0.49 4.44
C SER A 17 -2.51 1.31 5.11
N ASN A 18 -1.82 2.13 4.31
CA ASN A 18 -1.01 3.23 4.81
C ASN A 18 -1.87 4.49 4.91
N ILE A 19 -1.71 5.25 5.99
CA ILE A 19 -2.31 6.59 6.07
C ILE A 19 -1.27 7.57 5.54
N ASN A 20 -1.47 8.01 4.30
CA ASN A 20 -0.67 9.08 3.71
C ASN A 20 -1.16 10.42 4.26
N ILE A 21 -0.25 11.11 4.94
CA ILE A 21 -0.35 12.53 5.31
C ILE A 21 0.71 13.24 4.47
N MET A 22 0.39 14.40 3.93
CA MET A 22 1.31 15.20 3.13
C MET A 22 1.75 16.42 3.96
N ALA A 23 3.02 16.76 3.87
CA ALA A 23 3.59 18.00 4.38
C ALA A 23 4.52 18.63 3.32
N VAL A 24 4.84 19.90 3.50
CA VAL A 24 5.83 20.60 2.68
C VAL A 24 7.22 20.03 2.99
N ALA A 25 7.97 19.61 1.98
CA ALA A 25 9.27 18.98 2.21
C ALA A 25 10.27 19.89 2.94
N GLU A 26 10.25 21.18 2.63
CA GLU A 26 11.13 22.19 3.24
C GLU A 26 10.85 22.40 4.74
N SER A 27 9.66 22.05 5.23
CA SER A 27 9.31 22.19 6.65
C SER A 27 9.84 21.06 7.52
N LEU A 28 10.47 20.02 6.94
CA LEU A 28 11.06 18.94 7.72
C LEU A 28 12.39 19.39 8.35
N HIS A 29 12.41 19.44 9.68
CA HIS A 29 13.63 19.67 10.46
C HIS A 29 13.94 18.46 11.34
N ILE A 30 15.13 17.87 11.18
CA ILE A 30 15.60 16.79 12.04
C ILE A 30 16.21 17.42 13.29
N ILE A 31 15.48 17.36 14.40
CA ILE A 31 15.95 17.94 15.67
C ILE A 31 16.97 17.04 16.37
N GLN A 32 16.86 15.71 16.20
CA GLN A 32 17.75 14.71 16.78
C GLN A 32 17.66 13.36 16.06
N GLY A 33 18.65 12.49 16.28
CA GLY A 33 18.58 11.09 15.85
C GLY A 33 18.87 10.84 14.36
N GLU A 34 19.40 11.83 13.65
CA GLU A 34 19.72 11.74 12.21
C GLU A 34 20.58 10.51 11.87
N GLN A 35 21.54 10.17 12.74
CA GLN A 35 22.42 9.01 12.60
C GLN A 35 21.68 7.67 12.54
N SER A 36 20.48 7.60 13.13
CA SER A 36 19.64 6.40 13.17
C SER A 36 18.72 6.29 11.95
N ILE A 37 18.73 7.27 11.03
CA ILE A 37 17.84 7.29 9.88
C ILE A 37 18.50 6.57 8.71
N LYS A 38 17.81 5.57 8.15
CA LYS A 38 18.24 4.89 6.91
C LYS A 38 17.14 4.86 5.87
N ASN A 39 17.59 4.78 4.62
CA ASN A 39 16.74 4.71 3.45
C ASN A 39 16.45 3.26 3.07
N TYR A 40 15.21 3.00 2.68
CA TYR A 40 14.81 1.79 1.98
C TYR A 40 13.99 2.16 0.75
N VAL A 41 14.36 1.60 -0.40
CA VAL A 41 13.66 1.80 -1.66
C VAL A 41 12.81 0.59 -1.97
N ALA A 42 11.54 0.81 -2.30
CA ALA A 42 10.66 -0.30 -2.64
C ALA A 42 10.93 -0.85 -4.03
N LEU A 43 10.50 -2.10 -4.19
CA LEU A 43 10.24 -2.67 -5.50
C LEU A 43 8.94 -2.07 -6.08
N PRO A 44 8.74 -2.10 -7.40
CA PRO A 44 7.52 -1.63 -8.04
C PRO A 44 6.29 -2.37 -7.52
N GLU A 45 5.12 -1.78 -7.74
CA GLU A 45 3.86 -2.44 -7.41
C GLU A 45 3.74 -3.77 -8.17
N THR A 46 3.44 -4.85 -7.45
CA THR A 46 3.29 -6.20 -8.01
C THR A 46 1.91 -6.79 -7.75
N ARG A 47 1.06 -6.12 -6.96
CA ARG A 47 -0.29 -6.64 -6.64
C ARG A 47 -1.32 -6.10 -7.64
N GLY A 48 -1.94 -7.02 -8.38
CA GLY A 48 -3.11 -6.75 -9.22
C GLY A 48 -4.45 -6.78 -8.45
N PRO A 49 -5.59 -6.59 -9.15
CA PRO A 49 -6.92 -6.45 -8.55
C PRO A 49 -7.23 -7.56 -7.55
N ALA A 50 -7.66 -7.18 -6.35
CA ALA A 50 -8.26 -8.11 -5.41
C ALA A 50 -9.55 -8.64 -6.03
N LYS A 51 -9.58 -9.90 -6.43
CA LYS A 51 -10.84 -10.59 -6.76
C LYS A 51 -11.62 -10.74 -5.46
N LEU A 52 -12.86 -10.29 -5.38
CA LEU A 52 -13.71 -10.61 -4.23
C LEU A 52 -14.25 -12.02 -4.45
N ASP A 53 -14.27 -12.86 -3.41
CA ASP A 53 -14.69 -14.28 -3.51
C ASP A 53 -16.18 -14.48 -3.87
N HIS A 54 -16.89 -13.40 -4.24
CA HIS A 54 -18.28 -13.43 -4.68
C HIS A 54 -18.48 -13.43 -6.20
N ASP A 55 -17.40 -13.40 -6.99
CA ASP A 55 -17.47 -13.63 -8.44
C ASP A 55 -17.39 -15.14 -8.76
N VAL A 56 -18.22 -15.95 -8.09
CA VAL A 56 -18.50 -17.32 -8.52
C VAL A 56 -19.52 -17.20 -9.65
N ASP A 57 -19.01 -16.98 -10.86
CA ASP A 57 -19.82 -17.13 -12.06
C ASP A 57 -20.17 -18.62 -12.15
N GLY A 58 -21.44 -18.93 -11.91
CA GLY A 58 -21.99 -20.25 -12.08
C GLY A 58 -21.98 -20.56 -13.57
N SER A 59 -20.94 -21.24 -14.03
CA SER A 59 -21.00 -21.99 -15.28
C SER A 59 -20.45 -23.39 -15.01
N ASP A 60 -21.37 -24.33 -15.12
CA ASP A 60 -21.21 -25.76 -15.02
C ASP A 60 -19.98 -26.26 -15.80
N ASP A 61 -19.26 -27.24 -15.23
CA ASP A 61 -18.83 -28.35 -16.07
C ASP A 61 -18.80 -29.65 -15.27
N ASN A 62 -19.70 -30.54 -15.69
CA ASN A 62 -19.76 -31.95 -15.36
C ASN A 62 -18.51 -32.64 -15.90
N GLY A 63 -17.86 -33.47 -15.08
CA GLY A 63 -16.76 -34.31 -15.54
C GLY A 63 -16.38 -35.32 -14.48
N ASN A 64 -17.16 -36.39 -14.44
CA ASN A 64 -16.95 -37.60 -13.67
C ASN A 64 -15.62 -38.30 -14.08
N ASP A 65 -15.23 -39.30 -13.29
CA ASP A 65 -14.38 -40.46 -13.66
C ASP A 65 -13.05 -40.55 -12.88
N ASP A 66 -13.18 -41.22 -11.74
CA ASP A 66 -12.16 -41.97 -11.01
C ASP A 66 -11.80 -43.23 -11.82
N GLU A 67 -10.53 -43.43 -12.23
CA GLU A 67 -9.87 -44.75 -12.20
C GLU A 67 -8.37 -44.73 -12.61
N THR A 68 -7.55 -45.23 -11.68
CA THR A 68 -6.40 -46.17 -11.83
C THR A 68 -5.15 -45.86 -12.69
N THR A 69 -4.04 -45.60 -11.95
CA THR A 69 -2.70 -46.26 -11.99
C THR A 69 -2.05 -46.69 -13.32
N LYS A 70 -0.81 -46.22 -13.64
CA LYS A 70 0.52 -46.81 -13.28
C LYS A 70 1.70 -46.32 -14.18
N ALA A 71 2.90 -46.32 -13.56
CA ALA A 71 4.26 -46.56 -14.09
C ALA A 71 5.01 -45.43 -14.83
N LYS A 72 6.09 -44.89 -14.21
CA LYS A 72 7.54 -45.17 -14.47
C LYS A 72 8.12 -44.19 -15.51
N GLU A 73 9.36 -43.71 -15.50
CA GLU A 73 10.54 -43.68 -14.63
C GLU A 73 11.50 -42.71 -15.35
N GLY A 74 12.19 -41.83 -14.61
CA GLY A 74 13.48 -41.26 -15.01
C GLY A 74 13.52 -40.16 -16.09
N SER A 75 13.94 -38.96 -15.70
CA SER A 75 15.23 -38.43 -16.16
C SER A 75 15.55 -37.07 -15.53
N GLN A 76 16.81 -36.98 -15.10
CA GLN A 76 17.67 -35.80 -15.17
C GLN A 76 17.29 -34.54 -14.37
N SER A 77 18.15 -34.32 -13.38
CA SER A 77 18.49 -33.05 -12.75
C SER A 77 18.08 -31.79 -13.51
N GLN A 78 17.18 -31.03 -12.89
CA GLN A 78 17.30 -29.58 -12.92
C GLN A 78 17.41 -29.12 -11.48
N ARG A 79 18.64 -28.90 -11.03
CA ARG A 79 18.88 -28.01 -9.89
C ARG A 79 18.30 -26.67 -10.33
N SER A 80 17.10 -26.35 -9.87
CA SER A 80 16.46 -25.07 -10.13
C SER A 80 17.45 -23.99 -9.72
N ALA A 81 17.99 -23.30 -10.73
CA ALA A 81 18.79 -22.12 -10.51
C ALA A 81 17.91 -21.18 -9.69
N LYS A 82 18.33 -20.84 -8.47
CA LYS A 82 17.71 -19.76 -7.70
C LYS A 82 17.86 -18.50 -8.56
N GLN A 83 16.84 -18.20 -9.37
CA GLN A 83 16.76 -16.97 -10.12
C GLN A 83 16.71 -15.84 -9.09
N ARG A 84 17.87 -15.25 -8.83
CA ARG A 84 17.97 -13.96 -8.16
C ARG A 84 17.38 -12.96 -9.13
N MET A 85 16.09 -12.69 -8.98
CA MET A 85 15.42 -11.62 -9.69
C MET A 85 15.99 -10.30 -9.18
N VAL A 86 16.97 -9.75 -9.90
CA VAL A 86 17.46 -8.40 -9.66
C VAL A 86 16.40 -7.46 -10.20
N VAL A 87 15.50 -7.01 -9.33
CA VAL A 87 14.54 -5.97 -9.70
C VAL A 87 15.32 -4.66 -9.86
N THR A 88 15.61 -4.29 -11.11
CA THR A 88 16.39 -3.10 -11.47
C THR A 88 15.57 -1.82 -11.46
N ARG A 89 14.25 -1.90 -11.47
CA ARG A 89 13.36 -0.73 -11.40
C ARG A 89 12.99 -0.48 -9.94
N LYS A 90 13.65 0.49 -9.32
CA LYS A 90 13.23 1.02 -8.01
C LYS A 90 11.88 1.72 -8.18
N ALA A 91 10.95 1.56 -7.24
CA ALA A 91 9.84 2.51 -7.13
C ALA A 91 10.44 3.89 -6.79
N GLY A 92 9.91 4.99 -7.35
CA GLY A 92 10.38 6.37 -7.11
C GLY A 92 10.25 6.86 -5.66
N TYR A 93 9.93 5.97 -4.73
CA TYR A 93 9.52 6.28 -3.37
C TYR A 93 10.54 5.76 -2.35
N ASP A 94 11.37 6.69 -1.88
CA ASP A 94 12.30 6.55 -0.77
C ASP A 94 11.53 6.49 0.55
N ARG A 95 11.97 5.63 1.47
CA ARG A 95 11.38 5.53 2.81
C ARG A 95 12.45 5.64 3.86
N LYS A 96 12.25 6.54 4.81
CA LYS A 96 13.14 6.73 5.94
C LYS A 96 12.63 5.95 7.14
N PHE A 97 13.51 5.16 7.74
CA PHE A 97 13.23 4.35 8.92
C PHE A 97 14.27 4.61 10.00
N CYS A 98 13.87 4.49 11.27
CA CYS A 98 14.80 4.40 12.39
C CYS A 98 15.37 2.98 12.47
N VAL A 99 16.70 2.81 12.40
CA VAL A 99 17.32 1.48 12.47
C VAL A 99 17.37 0.89 13.88
N THR A 100 17.21 1.72 14.90
CA THR A 100 17.24 1.24 16.29
C THR A 100 15.95 0.53 16.65
N CYS A 101 14.78 1.07 16.25
CA CYS A 101 13.47 0.52 16.60
C CYS A 101 12.64 0.01 15.40
N GLY A 102 13.08 0.27 14.16
CA GLY A 102 12.36 -0.11 12.95
C GLY A 102 11.17 0.78 12.57
N SER A 103 10.93 1.88 13.31
CA SER A 103 9.82 2.80 13.01
C SER A 103 9.96 3.39 11.61
N TYR A 104 8.86 3.37 10.85
CA TYR A 104 8.74 4.09 9.60
C TYR A 104 8.47 5.57 9.89
N LEU A 105 9.29 6.47 9.33
CA LEU A 105 9.27 7.88 9.68
C LEU A 105 8.54 8.70 8.59
N TRP A 106 9.05 8.68 7.37
CA TRP A 106 8.42 9.36 6.24
C TRP A 106 8.83 8.75 4.90
N GLY A 107 8.03 9.04 3.88
CA GLY A 107 8.35 8.78 2.49
C GLY A 107 8.72 10.05 1.73
N PHE A 108 9.52 9.89 0.68
CA PHE A 108 9.95 10.96 -0.21
C PHE A 108 10.00 10.43 -1.65
N ASP A 109 9.58 11.26 -2.59
CA ASP A 109 9.66 10.95 -4.02
C ASP A 109 10.32 12.14 -4.73
N SER A 110 11.40 11.88 -5.47
CA SER A 110 12.13 12.92 -6.16
C SER A 110 11.32 13.60 -7.27
N ASP A 111 10.36 12.89 -7.87
CA ASP A 111 9.49 13.45 -8.89
C ASP A 111 8.48 14.43 -8.26
N TYR A 112 8.27 14.35 -6.94
CA TYR A 112 7.40 15.22 -6.15
C TYR A 112 8.18 15.91 -5.02
N ALA A 113 9.39 16.40 -5.31
CA ALA A 113 10.35 16.88 -4.31
C ALA A 113 9.86 18.00 -3.39
N ALA A 114 8.82 18.75 -3.77
CA ALA A 114 8.18 19.76 -2.92
C ALA A 114 7.38 19.15 -1.75
N ASN A 115 7.07 17.85 -1.80
CA ASN A 115 6.24 17.16 -0.83
C ASN A 115 7.04 16.12 -0.05
N ILE A 116 6.65 15.95 1.20
CA ILE A 116 7.08 14.83 2.05
C ILE A 116 5.86 14.15 2.63
N TYR A 117 5.98 12.86 2.90
CA TYR A 117 4.85 12.06 3.37
C TYR A 117 5.16 11.43 4.73
N PRO A 118 4.97 12.16 5.83
CA PRO A 118 5.15 11.63 7.17
C PRO A 118 4.26 10.40 7.38
N PHE A 119 4.81 9.42 8.06
CA PHE A 119 4.02 8.29 8.49
C PHE A 119 3.13 8.71 9.65
N ALA A 120 1.83 8.39 9.59
CA ALA A 120 0.87 8.93 10.55
C ALA A 120 1.20 8.62 12.02
N SER A 121 1.78 7.45 12.32
CA SER A 121 2.19 7.12 13.69
C SER A 121 3.52 7.74 14.12
N ALA A 122 4.20 8.45 13.24
CA ALA A 122 5.41 9.22 13.55
C ALA A 122 5.08 10.68 13.90
N ILE A 123 3.81 11.10 13.77
CA ILE A 123 3.31 12.39 14.21
C ILE A 123 2.76 12.23 15.62
N ASP A 124 3.29 13.02 16.55
CA ASP A 124 2.93 13.02 17.97
C ASP A 124 2.09 14.24 18.39
N THR A 125 1.80 15.15 17.45
CA THR A 125 0.85 16.25 17.62
C THR A 125 -0.56 15.83 17.24
N ASP A 126 -1.56 16.46 17.86
CA ASP A 126 -2.96 16.25 17.49
C ASP A 126 -3.20 16.54 16.00
N LEU A 127 -3.90 15.63 15.34
CA LEU A 127 -4.34 15.79 13.96
C LEU A 127 -5.87 15.93 13.93
N PRO A 128 -6.42 16.78 13.03
CA PRO A 128 -7.85 16.93 12.91
C PRO A 128 -8.50 15.62 12.43
N VAL A 129 -9.75 15.39 12.85
CA VAL A 129 -10.57 14.31 12.33
C VAL A 129 -10.96 14.66 10.88
N PRO A 130 -10.70 13.79 9.89
CA PRO A 130 -11.07 14.08 8.51
C PRO A 130 -12.60 14.02 8.32
N GLU A 131 -13.16 15.01 7.62
CA GLU A 131 -14.58 15.01 7.23
C GLU A 131 -14.91 13.87 6.26
N VAL A 132 -13.96 13.55 5.38
CA VAL A 132 -14.07 12.50 4.36
C VAL A 132 -12.79 11.66 4.32
N THR A 133 -12.93 10.34 4.30
CA THR A 133 -11.80 9.42 4.11
C THR A 133 -11.74 8.93 2.66
N TYR A 134 -10.62 9.18 2.01
CA TYR A 134 -10.29 8.62 0.70
C TYR A 134 -9.57 7.28 0.85
N HIS A 135 -10.09 6.24 0.19
CA HIS A 135 -9.46 4.92 0.04
C HIS A 135 -9.02 4.74 -1.41
N ILE A 136 -7.72 4.67 -1.64
CA ILE A 136 -7.12 4.66 -2.99
C ILE A 136 -6.33 3.37 -3.23
N LYS A 137 -6.10 3.01 -4.50
CA LYS A 137 -5.36 1.80 -4.88
C LYS A 137 -6.05 0.53 -4.40
N LEU A 138 -7.38 0.52 -4.42
CA LEU A 138 -8.19 -0.66 -4.07
C LEU A 138 -8.00 -1.81 -5.07
N ASN A 139 -7.57 -1.53 -6.30
CA ASN A 139 -7.09 -2.55 -7.24
C ASN A 139 -5.79 -3.24 -6.79
N SER A 140 -5.17 -2.80 -5.70
CA SER A 140 -3.98 -3.44 -5.12
C SER A 140 -4.15 -3.70 -3.63
N THR A 141 -5.39 -3.66 -3.13
CA THR A 141 -5.72 -4.06 -1.77
C THR A 141 -5.61 -5.57 -1.60
N THR A 142 -5.52 -6.03 -0.35
CA THR A 142 -5.75 -7.43 -0.01
C THR A 142 -7.21 -7.61 0.35
N GLN A 143 -7.84 -8.71 -0.08
CA GLN A 143 -9.27 -8.96 0.16
C GLN A 143 -9.70 -8.78 1.63
N TRP A 144 -8.90 -9.30 2.57
CA TRP A 144 -9.17 -9.21 4.02
C TRP A 144 -9.13 -7.77 4.57
N ALA A 145 -8.53 -6.83 3.83
CA ALA A 145 -8.40 -5.43 4.20
C ALA A 145 -9.24 -4.50 3.33
N ASP A 146 -10.04 -5.03 2.40
CA ASP A 146 -10.85 -4.20 1.51
C ASP A 146 -11.91 -3.45 2.33
N PRO A 147 -11.87 -2.10 2.39
CA PRO A 147 -12.81 -1.30 3.17
C PRO A 147 -14.23 -1.33 2.59
N ARG A 148 -14.42 -1.87 1.38
CA ARG A 148 -15.73 -2.11 0.76
C ARG A 148 -16.39 -3.38 1.28
N ASN A 149 -15.61 -4.30 1.87
CA ASN A 149 -16.12 -5.56 2.38
C ASN A 149 -17.11 -5.30 3.53
N PRO A 150 -18.37 -5.74 3.40
CA PRO A 150 -19.41 -5.45 4.39
C PRO A 150 -19.12 -6.04 5.77
N VAL A 151 -18.30 -7.10 5.86
CA VAL A 151 -17.93 -7.75 7.12
C VAL A 151 -17.15 -6.81 8.04
N TYR A 152 -16.27 -5.97 7.48
CA TYR A 152 -15.40 -5.07 8.23
C TYR A 152 -15.82 -3.61 8.16
N ARG A 153 -16.92 -3.31 7.47
CA ARG A 153 -17.41 -1.96 7.24
C ARG A 153 -17.94 -1.34 8.53
N ARG A 154 -17.07 -0.63 9.26
CA ARG A 154 -17.39 0.02 10.54
C ARG A 154 -17.85 1.48 10.41
N THR A 155 -17.75 2.09 9.22
CA THR A 155 -17.92 3.54 9.04
C THR A 155 -19.10 3.90 8.12
N ASN A 156 -19.64 5.10 8.33
CA ASN A 156 -20.73 5.67 7.54
C ASN A 156 -20.30 5.83 6.07
N LYS A 157 -21.04 5.21 5.13
CA LYS A 157 -20.75 5.28 3.69
C LYS A 157 -20.69 6.74 3.17
N ALA A 158 -21.45 7.65 3.76
CA ALA A 158 -21.54 9.04 3.31
C ALA A 158 -20.22 9.82 3.46
N THR A 159 -19.30 9.36 4.33
CA THR A 159 -18.01 10.04 4.59
C THR A 159 -16.83 9.27 4.00
N GLN A 160 -17.04 8.37 3.05
CA GLN A 160 -15.99 7.51 2.48
C GLN A 160 -16.01 7.58 0.95
N CYS A 161 -14.85 7.82 0.35
CA CYS A 161 -14.66 7.79 -1.10
C CYS A 161 -13.73 6.62 -1.46
N PHE A 162 -14.14 5.80 -2.43
CA PHE A 162 -13.43 4.57 -2.83
C PHE A 162 -12.93 4.71 -4.27
N PHE A 163 -11.64 4.46 -4.48
CA PHE A 163 -10.99 4.54 -5.78
C PHE A 163 -10.16 3.27 -6.02
N ASP A 164 -10.41 2.62 -7.17
CA ASP A 164 -9.60 1.47 -7.58
C ASP A 164 -8.16 1.88 -7.85
N ASP A 165 -7.92 3.07 -8.42
CA ASP A 165 -6.58 3.66 -8.55
C ASP A 165 -6.46 5.01 -7.82
N TYR A 166 -5.48 5.86 -8.16
CA TYR A 166 -5.40 7.23 -7.70
C TYR A 166 -6.61 8.06 -8.19
N PRO A 167 -7.14 8.99 -7.38
CA PRO A 167 -8.14 9.96 -7.82
C PRO A 167 -7.54 10.98 -8.79
N ASP A 168 -8.39 11.64 -9.59
CA ASP A 168 -7.97 12.63 -10.59
C ASP A 168 -7.28 13.87 -9.98
N SER A 169 -7.49 14.13 -8.69
CA SER A 169 -6.91 15.25 -7.96
C SER A 169 -5.79 14.78 -7.04
N ALA A 170 -4.64 15.46 -7.09
CA ALA A 170 -3.55 15.19 -6.15
C ALA A 170 -3.95 15.57 -4.72
N ILE A 171 -3.28 14.97 -3.73
CA ILE A 171 -3.54 15.25 -2.32
C ILE A 171 -3.36 16.74 -1.98
N VAL A 172 -2.38 17.41 -2.59
CA VAL A 172 -2.14 18.84 -2.39
C VAL A 172 -3.28 19.70 -2.93
N ASP A 173 -3.77 19.39 -4.13
CA ASP A 173 -4.87 20.12 -4.76
C ASP A 173 -6.15 19.95 -3.96
N TRP A 174 -6.36 18.75 -3.40
CA TRP A 174 -7.47 18.50 -2.50
C TRP A 174 -7.40 19.40 -1.26
N HIS A 175 -6.24 19.49 -0.58
CA HIS A 175 -6.11 20.34 0.61
C HIS A 175 -6.33 21.81 0.27
N LYS A 176 -5.79 22.29 -0.85
CA LYS A 176 -5.98 23.68 -1.32
C LYS A 176 -7.44 23.99 -1.60
N LYS A 177 -8.13 23.10 -2.34
CA LYS A 177 -9.54 23.26 -2.71
C LYS A 177 -10.48 23.32 -1.49
N HIS A 178 -10.15 22.61 -0.41
CA HIS A 178 -11.00 22.50 0.78
C HIS A 178 -10.54 23.42 1.93
N GLY A 179 -9.56 24.29 1.71
CA GLY A 179 -9.09 25.23 2.74
C GLY A 179 -8.32 24.56 3.89
N HIS A 180 -7.73 23.38 3.65
CA HIS A 180 -6.93 22.63 4.62
C HIS A 180 -5.43 22.69 4.34
N TYR A 181 -5.00 23.52 3.40
CA TYR A 181 -3.60 23.73 3.09
C TYR A 181 -3.03 24.84 3.98
N VAL A 182 -1.89 24.57 4.62
CA VAL A 182 -1.13 25.52 5.43
C VAL A 182 0.25 25.66 4.80
N ASP A 183 0.64 26.90 4.50
CA ASP A 183 1.97 27.23 3.95
C ASP A 183 3.09 27.07 5.00
#